data_AF-A0AAD5RH72-F1
#
_entry.id   AF-A0AAD5RH72-F1
#
_cell.length_a   1.000
_cell.length_b   1.000
_cell.length_c   1.000
_cell.angle_alpha   90.00
_cell.angle_beta   90.00
_cell.angle_gamma   90.00
#
_symmetry.space_group_name_H-M   'P 1'
#
loop_
_entity.id
_entity.type
_entity.pdbx_description
1 polymer ?
#
loop_
_entity_poly.entity_id
_entity_poly.type
_entity_poly.pdbx_seq_one_letter_code
_entity_poly.pdbx_strand_id
1 'polypeptide(L)'
;MKVFANTMRLLNNAVMISLLATLSTLLSCRPAVKDIHPHRLHFARLYSSSPDVRARVPGVAPSEVEARAFVKRLVMQTVFDGLESQARSALLPDAIISRILSQSTVKLTYTPMLCQAVRNSPEEMAISLKINISTNMMRLSAGPFMISLLTTISTVFGCGVLPAGQMTTKSFTISDLTNLPVAMVYTTAMNAGRVSGISTNQEGAKAFVSRLVMQTIFDVLEDHGHSALLPDSVISSILNQLTVNITYEPMLCQAIILDLAADDVDDMKPQNCIIVGSTVTGICIKKARNSKCDIAMMGVTGIPAAHSRIIGTLAITNIVMANWSNMMWQSIVNRAVRMLILGPFGSHFFSGRVTVGGS
;
A
#
# COMPACT_ATOMS: atom_id res chain seq x y z
N MET A 1 -35.40 -12.40 -20.66
CA MET A 1 -34.37 -11.80 -21.55
C MET A 1 -34.34 -10.27 -21.54
N LYS A 2 -35.45 -9.54 -21.76
CA LYS A 2 -35.46 -8.05 -21.70
C LYS A 2 -35.12 -7.47 -20.32
N VAL A 3 -35.57 -8.12 -19.25
CA VAL A 3 -35.27 -7.70 -17.86
C VAL A 3 -33.77 -7.81 -17.58
N PHE A 4 -33.12 -8.91 -17.97
CA PHE A 4 -31.67 -9.15 -17.77
C PHE A 4 -30.78 -8.16 -18.55
N ALA A 5 -31.14 -7.83 -19.80
CA ALA A 5 -30.43 -6.81 -20.57
C ALA A 5 -30.55 -5.42 -19.93
N ASN A 6 -31.68 -5.13 -19.27
CA ASN A 6 -31.86 -3.90 -18.51
C ASN A 6 -31.09 -3.93 -17.18
N THR A 7 -31.03 -5.06 -16.46
CA THR A 7 -30.25 -5.19 -15.22
C THR A 7 -28.75 -5.07 -15.48
N MET A 8 -28.23 -5.68 -16.54
CA MET A 8 -26.81 -5.53 -16.93
C MET A 8 -26.51 -4.13 -17.46
N ARG A 9 -27.45 -3.45 -18.15
CA ARG A 9 -27.29 -2.02 -18.48
C ARG A 9 -27.28 -1.14 -17.23
N LEU A 10 -28.11 -1.44 -16.24
CA LEU A 10 -28.15 -0.73 -14.97
C LEU A 10 -26.89 -0.99 -14.14
N LEU A 11 -26.35 -2.21 -14.14
CA LEU A 11 -25.06 -2.54 -13.54
C LEU A 11 -23.90 -1.85 -14.24
N ASN A 12 -23.86 -1.84 -15.57
CA ASN A 12 -22.81 -1.14 -16.32
C ASN A 12 -22.88 0.37 -16.09
N ASN A 13 -24.10 0.92 -15.98
CA ASN A 13 -24.31 2.32 -15.61
C ASN A 13 -23.94 2.59 -14.15
N ALA A 14 -24.25 1.72 -13.20
CA ALA A 14 -23.89 1.87 -11.80
C ALA A 14 -22.37 1.73 -11.56
N VAL A 15 -21.71 0.82 -12.27
CA VAL A 15 -20.24 0.71 -12.32
C VAL A 15 -19.65 1.98 -12.91
N MET A 16 -20.15 2.43 -14.07
CA MET A 16 -19.68 3.67 -14.67
C MET A 16 -19.91 4.87 -13.76
N ILE A 17 -21.07 4.99 -13.10
CA ILE A 17 -21.38 6.13 -12.22
C ILE A 17 -20.54 6.08 -10.95
N SER A 18 -20.42 4.91 -10.30
CA SER A 18 -19.59 4.76 -9.11
C SER A 18 -18.13 5.02 -9.44
N LEU A 19 -17.62 4.41 -10.51
CA LEU A 19 -16.24 4.60 -10.97
C LEU A 19 -16.01 6.04 -11.44
N LEU A 20 -16.95 6.71 -12.11
CA LEU A 20 -16.88 8.13 -12.47
C LEU A 20 -16.98 9.04 -11.25
N ALA A 21 -17.66 8.64 -10.18
CA ALA A 21 -17.73 9.36 -8.92
C ALA A 21 -16.42 9.21 -8.13
N THR A 22 -15.86 8.00 -8.00
CA THR A 22 -14.56 7.75 -7.37
C THR A 22 -13.43 8.36 -8.18
N LEU A 23 -13.48 8.23 -9.51
CA LEU A 23 -12.55 8.93 -10.39
C LEU A 23 -12.79 10.43 -10.30
N SER A 24 -14.02 10.96 -10.25
CA SER A 24 -14.22 12.41 -10.06
C SER A 24 -13.69 12.90 -8.72
N THR A 25 -13.80 12.16 -7.63
CA THR A 25 -13.24 12.59 -6.32
C THR A 25 -11.71 12.45 -6.29
N LEU A 26 -11.16 11.40 -6.88
CA LEU A 26 -9.71 11.27 -7.11
C LEU A 26 -9.18 12.27 -8.16
N LEU A 27 -10.06 12.76 -9.06
CA LEU A 27 -9.72 13.58 -10.22
C LEU A 27 -10.16 15.06 -10.10
N SER A 28 -10.93 15.45 -9.10
CA SER A 28 -11.37 16.82 -8.87
C SER A 28 -10.32 17.57 -8.07
N CYS A 29 -9.71 18.59 -8.68
CA CYS A 29 -8.87 19.55 -7.99
C CYS A 29 -9.75 20.74 -7.56
N ARG A 30 -10.06 20.88 -6.27
CA ARG A 30 -10.53 22.15 -5.70
C ARG A 30 -9.32 22.92 -5.15
N PRO A 31 -8.94 24.07 -5.71
CA PRO A 31 -7.95 24.94 -5.09
C PRO A 31 -8.66 25.87 -4.11
N ALA A 32 -8.67 25.54 -2.83
CA ALA A 32 -8.97 26.51 -1.78
C ALA A 32 -8.47 26.00 -0.43
N VAL A 33 -7.21 26.28 -0.06
CA VAL A 33 -6.81 26.52 1.34
C VAL A 33 -5.54 27.38 1.33
N LYS A 34 -5.57 28.51 2.05
CA LYS A 34 -4.50 29.51 2.19
C LYS A 34 -3.50 29.19 3.32
N ASP A 35 -3.64 28.03 3.96
CA ASP A 35 -2.78 27.56 5.05
C ASP A 35 -2.32 26.12 4.80
N ILE A 36 -1.01 25.96 4.64
CA ILE A 36 -0.37 24.67 4.38
C ILE A 36 -0.37 23.87 5.69
N HIS A 37 -1.23 22.85 5.76
CA HIS A 37 -0.98 21.63 6.53
C HIS A 37 -0.76 20.46 5.56
N PRO A 38 0.28 19.64 5.75
CA PRO A 38 0.75 18.71 4.73
C PRO A 38 -0.02 17.39 4.80
N HIS A 39 -1.25 17.32 4.28
CA HIS A 39 -1.90 16.03 4.05
C HIS A 39 -2.52 15.92 2.64
N ARG A 40 -1.87 15.04 1.86
CA ARG A 40 -2.36 14.24 0.70
C ARG A 40 -3.16 14.98 -0.38
N LEU A 41 -2.45 15.74 -1.23
CA LEU A 41 -2.86 15.91 -2.63
C LEU A 41 -2.12 14.87 -3.48
N HIS A 42 -2.86 13.96 -4.12
CA HIS A 42 -2.28 12.98 -5.05
C HIS A 42 -1.88 13.68 -6.37
N PHE A 43 -0.64 14.18 -6.46
CA PHE A 43 -0.06 14.84 -7.64
C PHE A 43 0.26 13.91 -8.82
N ALA A 44 -0.31 12.71 -8.84
CA ALA A 44 -0.10 11.63 -9.81
C ALA A 44 -0.37 11.97 -11.30
N ARG A 45 -0.72 13.22 -11.61
CA ARG A 45 -1.13 13.67 -12.95
C ARG A 45 -0.10 14.51 -13.69
N LEU A 46 0.97 14.90 -13.00
CA LEU A 46 2.00 15.79 -13.54
C LEU A 46 3.27 15.00 -13.82
N TYR A 47 3.92 15.34 -14.93
CA TYR A 47 5.32 14.97 -15.16
C TYR A 47 6.16 16.21 -15.42
N SER A 48 7.45 16.14 -15.10
CA SER A 48 8.42 17.19 -15.41
C SER A 48 9.76 16.55 -15.73
N SER A 49 10.34 16.96 -16.85
CA SER A 49 11.73 16.66 -17.19
C SER A 49 12.72 17.47 -16.32
N SER A 50 12.27 18.55 -15.66
CA SER A 50 13.11 19.38 -14.81
C SER A 50 13.37 18.72 -13.45
N PRO A 51 14.64 18.48 -13.05
CA PRO A 51 14.96 17.95 -11.73
C PRO A 51 14.55 18.92 -10.61
N ASP A 52 14.61 20.24 -10.83
CA ASP A 52 14.25 21.25 -9.82
C ASP A 52 12.77 21.23 -9.48
N VAL A 53 11.90 21.04 -10.48
CA VAL A 53 10.46 20.90 -10.28
C VAL A 53 10.14 19.64 -9.48
N ARG A 54 10.80 18.53 -9.78
CA ARG A 54 10.64 17.26 -9.05
C ARG A 54 11.12 17.35 -7.60
N ALA A 55 12.20 18.09 -7.35
CA ALA A 55 12.69 18.31 -6.00
C ALA A 55 11.72 19.16 -5.15
N ARG A 56 10.99 20.09 -5.79
CA ARG A 56 10.04 21.00 -5.11
C ARG A 56 8.63 20.44 -4.97
N VAL A 57 8.21 19.54 -5.85
CA VAL A 57 6.85 18.96 -5.86
C VAL A 57 6.96 17.44 -5.77
N PRO A 58 6.89 16.89 -4.54
CA PRO A 58 6.90 15.45 -4.34
C PRO A 58 5.78 14.77 -5.12
N GLY A 59 6.11 13.74 -5.89
CA GLY A 59 5.14 12.93 -6.65
C GLY A 59 4.97 13.31 -8.12
N VAL A 60 5.70 14.30 -8.64
CA VAL A 60 5.77 14.57 -10.09
C VAL A 60 6.62 13.50 -10.78
N ALA A 61 6.06 12.83 -11.79
CA ALA A 61 6.77 11.82 -12.55
C ALA A 61 7.91 12.45 -13.40
N PRO A 62 9.04 11.74 -13.62
CA PRO A 62 10.16 12.26 -14.42
C PRO A 62 9.90 12.26 -15.91
N SER A 63 8.91 11.50 -16.38
CA SER A 63 8.58 11.39 -17.79
C SER A 63 7.09 11.19 -18.00
N GLU A 64 6.65 11.48 -19.22
CA GLU A 64 5.29 11.25 -19.68
C GLU A 64 4.90 9.77 -19.58
N VAL A 65 5.85 8.89 -19.94
CA VAL A 65 5.68 7.44 -19.92
C VAL A 65 5.43 6.95 -18.50
N GLU A 66 6.18 7.45 -17.52
CA GLU A 66 6.01 7.08 -16.12
C GLU A 66 4.69 7.61 -15.53
N ALA A 67 4.30 8.85 -15.85
CA ALA A 67 2.99 9.38 -15.45
C ALA A 67 1.84 8.53 -16.04
N ARG A 68 1.91 8.18 -17.34
CA ARG A 68 0.93 7.30 -17.98
C ARG A 68 0.93 5.91 -17.34
N ALA A 69 2.08 5.33 -17.04
CA ALA A 69 2.19 4.02 -16.41
C ALA A 69 1.65 4.01 -14.98
N PHE A 70 1.85 5.09 -14.23
CA PHE A 70 1.29 5.27 -12.90
C PHE A 70 -0.25 5.34 -12.96
N VAL A 71 -0.80 6.25 -13.78
CA VAL A 71 -2.26 6.42 -13.91
C VAL A 71 -2.91 5.14 -14.46
N LYS A 72 -2.27 4.45 -15.41
CA LYS A 72 -2.75 3.16 -15.90
C LYS A 72 -2.81 2.11 -14.80
N ARG A 73 -1.77 2.00 -13.96
CA ARG A 73 -1.77 1.07 -12.81
C ARG A 73 -2.86 1.40 -11.81
N LEU A 74 -3.01 2.68 -11.47
CA LEU A 74 -4.05 3.15 -10.53
C LEU A 74 -5.44 2.82 -11.06
N VAL A 75 -5.76 3.20 -12.30
CA VAL A 75 -7.06 2.95 -12.91
C VAL A 75 -7.34 1.45 -13.04
N MET A 76 -6.36 0.65 -13.48
CA MET A 76 -6.52 -0.80 -13.56
C MET A 76 -6.81 -1.41 -12.20
N GLN A 77 -6.10 -0.99 -11.16
CA GLN A 77 -6.32 -1.46 -9.79
C GLN A 77 -7.72 -1.08 -9.30
N THR A 78 -8.14 0.17 -9.45
CA THR A 78 -9.47 0.63 -9.02
C THR A 78 -10.59 -0.09 -9.78
N VAL A 79 -10.44 -0.30 -11.08
CA VAL A 79 -11.42 -1.04 -11.89
C VAL A 79 -11.50 -2.50 -11.43
N PHE A 80 -10.37 -3.16 -11.21
CA PHE A 80 -10.35 -4.56 -10.77
C PHE A 80 -10.86 -4.73 -9.36
N ASP A 81 -10.50 -3.86 -8.42
CA ASP A 81 -11.04 -3.85 -7.06
C ASP A 81 -12.56 -3.65 -7.07
N GLY A 82 -13.06 -2.72 -7.91
CA GLY A 82 -14.49 -2.48 -8.07
C GLY A 82 -15.23 -3.70 -8.66
N LEU A 83 -14.66 -4.32 -9.71
CA LEU A 83 -15.23 -5.52 -10.31
C LEU A 83 -15.22 -6.72 -9.35
N GLU A 84 -14.12 -6.93 -8.62
CA GLU A 84 -14.00 -7.97 -7.62
C GLU A 84 -15.00 -7.77 -6.48
N SER A 85 -15.06 -6.56 -5.93
CA SER A 85 -16.00 -6.20 -4.85
C SER A 85 -17.44 -6.46 -5.27
N GLN A 86 -17.84 -6.01 -6.46
CA GLN A 86 -19.19 -6.27 -6.97
C GLN A 86 -19.45 -7.75 -7.22
N ALA A 87 -18.50 -8.47 -7.82
CA ALA A 87 -18.63 -9.89 -8.09
C ALA A 87 -18.80 -10.70 -6.79
N ARG A 88 -18.05 -10.35 -5.74
CA ARG A 88 -18.20 -10.92 -4.40
C ARG A 88 -19.55 -10.57 -3.78
N SER A 89 -20.01 -9.32 -3.92
CA SER A 89 -21.34 -8.91 -3.42
C SER A 89 -22.49 -9.66 -4.10
N ALA A 90 -22.29 -10.08 -5.36
CA ALA A 90 -23.20 -10.93 -6.11
C ALA A 90 -23.04 -12.44 -5.81
N LEU A 91 -22.23 -12.80 -4.80
CA LEU A 91 -21.93 -14.18 -4.40
C LEU A 91 -21.37 -15.05 -5.54
N LEU A 92 -20.62 -14.45 -6.47
CA LEU A 92 -19.97 -15.21 -7.53
C LEU A 92 -18.82 -16.06 -6.93
N PRO A 93 -18.68 -17.33 -7.34
CA PRO A 93 -17.52 -18.14 -6.96
C PRO A 93 -16.21 -17.51 -7.45
N ASP A 94 -15.14 -17.59 -6.65
CA ASP A 94 -13.84 -16.97 -6.95
C ASP A 94 -13.28 -17.37 -8.34
N ALA A 95 -13.55 -18.61 -8.79
CA ALA A 95 -13.15 -19.06 -10.13
C ALA A 95 -13.81 -18.24 -11.26
N ILE A 96 -15.06 -17.81 -11.08
CA ILE A 96 -15.77 -16.94 -12.02
C ILE A 96 -15.21 -15.52 -11.94
N ILE A 97 -14.96 -15.01 -10.73
CA ILE A 97 -14.36 -13.67 -10.53
C ILE A 97 -13.02 -13.58 -11.24
N SER A 98 -12.13 -14.55 -11.02
CA SER A 98 -10.82 -14.64 -11.67
C SER A 98 -10.95 -14.68 -13.21
N ARG A 99 -11.94 -15.41 -13.73
CA ARG A 99 -12.19 -15.48 -15.18
C ARG A 99 -12.71 -14.15 -15.75
N ILE A 100 -13.57 -13.44 -15.02
CA ILE A 100 -14.04 -12.10 -15.41
C ILE A 100 -12.87 -11.12 -15.44
N LEU A 101 -12.06 -11.08 -14.38
CA LEU A 101 -10.91 -10.16 -14.29
C LEU A 101 -9.86 -10.44 -15.36
N SER A 102 -9.56 -11.71 -15.65
CA SER A 102 -8.58 -12.10 -16.69
C SER A 102 -9.04 -11.80 -18.12
N GLN A 103 -10.35 -11.76 -18.38
CA GLN A 103 -10.90 -11.39 -19.69
C GLN A 103 -11.19 -9.89 -19.84
N SER A 104 -11.09 -9.13 -18.75
CA SER A 104 -11.37 -7.69 -18.73
C SER A 104 -10.22 -6.91 -19.37
N THR A 105 -10.50 -6.19 -20.45
CA THR A 105 -9.56 -5.25 -21.05
C THR A 105 -10.04 -3.82 -20.81
N VAL A 106 -9.23 -3.02 -20.13
CA VAL A 106 -9.52 -1.59 -19.89
C VAL A 106 -8.70 -0.76 -20.88
N LYS A 107 -9.39 -0.09 -21.80
CA LYS A 107 -8.75 0.87 -22.72
C LYS A 107 -8.75 2.25 -22.08
N LEU A 108 -7.62 2.65 -21.51
CA LEU A 108 -7.44 3.99 -20.94
C LEU A 108 -6.81 4.93 -21.97
N THR A 109 -7.49 6.03 -22.27
CA THR A 109 -6.89 7.17 -22.99
C THR A 109 -6.63 8.27 -21.99
N TYR A 110 -5.36 8.57 -21.74
CA TYR A 110 -4.94 9.57 -20.75
C TYR A 110 -3.73 10.33 -21.28
N THR A 111 -3.79 11.66 -21.25
CA THR A 111 -2.70 12.56 -21.66
C THR A 111 -2.24 13.33 -20.42
N PRO A 112 -1.06 13.02 -19.86
CA PRO A 112 -0.56 13.71 -18.67
C PRO A 112 -0.13 15.14 -19.00
N MET A 113 -0.14 16.01 -17.98
CA MET A 113 0.26 17.41 -18.13
C MET A 113 1.74 17.59 -17.81
N LEU A 114 2.42 18.40 -18.62
CA LEU A 114 3.82 18.79 -18.41
C LEU A 114 3.88 19.97 -17.43
N CYS A 115 4.60 19.81 -16.33
CA CYS A 115 4.90 20.87 -15.38
C CYS A 115 6.28 21.47 -15.72
N GLN A 116 6.30 22.66 -16.34
CA GLN A 116 7.55 23.31 -16.75
C GLN A 116 8.18 24.16 -15.63
N ALA A 117 7.37 24.76 -14.75
CA ALA A 117 7.84 25.59 -13.66
C ALA A 117 6.85 25.60 -12.49
N VAL A 118 7.37 25.75 -11.28
CA VAL A 118 6.58 26.00 -10.07
C VAL A 118 6.59 27.50 -9.83
N ARG A 119 5.48 28.20 -10.10
CA ARG A 119 5.31 29.62 -9.72
C ARG A 119 4.68 29.72 -8.34
N ASN A 120 5.16 30.64 -7.51
CA ASN A 120 4.64 30.91 -6.17
C ASN A 120 3.33 31.74 -6.18
N SER A 121 2.64 31.85 -7.32
CA SER A 121 1.43 32.69 -7.44
C SER A 121 0.19 31.82 -7.62
N PRO A 122 -0.87 32.01 -6.81
CA PRO A 122 -2.12 31.28 -6.94
C PRO A 122 -2.99 31.93 -8.02
N GLU A 123 -2.79 31.55 -9.28
CA GLU A 123 -3.79 31.80 -10.33
C GLU A 123 -4.36 30.46 -10.80
N GLU A 124 -5.69 30.44 -10.94
CA GLU A 124 -6.52 29.26 -11.11
C GLU A 124 -6.14 28.43 -12.34
N MET A 125 -5.91 27.13 -12.15
CA MET A 125 -5.87 26.15 -13.23
C MET A 125 -7.03 25.18 -13.09
N ALA A 126 -7.97 25.22 -14.03
CA ALA A 126 -9.04 24.23 -14.16
C ALA A 126 -8.58 23.09 -15.08
N ILE A 127 -8.85 21.84 -14.69
CA ILE A 127 -8.46 20.64 -15.44
C ILE A 127 -9.74 19.91 -15.90
N SER A 128 -9.82 19.58 -17.19
CA SER A 128 -10.85 18.69 -17.74
C SER A 128 -10.22 17.36 -18.13
N LEU A 129 -10.76 16.26 -17.62
CA LEU A 129 -10.27 14.91 -17.87
C LEU A 129 -11.40 14.07 -18.44
N LYS A 130 -11.21 13.52 -19.65
CA LYS A 130 -12.22 12.72 -20.35
C LYS A 130 -11.81 11.25 -20.35
N ILE A 131 -12.52 10.43 -19.56
CA ILE A 131 -12.30 8.98 -19.48
C ILE A 131 -13.36 8.30 -20.33
N ASN A 132 -12.94 7.57 -21.37
CA ASN A 132 -13.81 6.66 -22.12
C ASN A 132 -13.50 5.22 -21.69
N ILE A 133 -14.45 4.58 -21.02
CA ILE A 133 -14.36 3.17 -20.65
C ILE A 133 -15.27 2.40 -21.60
N SER A 134 -14.68 1.46 -22.35
CA SER A 134 -15.42 0.55 -23.22
C SER A 134 -15.22 -0.86 -22.69
N THR A 135 -16.26 -1.44 -22.08
CA THR A 135 -16.26 -2.83 -21.64
C THR A 135 -16.94 -3.70 -22.71
N ASN A 136 -16.18 -4.60 -23.34
CA ASN A 136 -16.75 -5.66 -24.17
C ASN A 136 -17.11 -6.85 -23.26
N MET A 137 -18.23 -6.77 -22.55
CA MET A 137 -18.70 -7.90 -21.74
C MET A 137 -19.49 -8.91 -22.60
N MET A 138 -19.02 -10.16 -22.64
CA MET A 138 -19.82 -11.28 -23.15
C MET A 138 -21.05 -11.50 -22.25
N ARG A 139 -22.21 -11.73 -22.88
CA ARG A 139 -23.47 -12.04 -22.19
C ARG A 139 -23.38 -13.37 -21.44
N LEU A 140 -23.17 -13.34 -20.13
CA LEU A 140 -23.51 -14.48 -19.26
C LEU A 140 -24.96 -14.33 -18.81
N SER A 141 -25.80 -15.35 -18.96
CA SER A 141 -27.18 -15.38 -18.48
C SER A 141 -27.25 -15.89 -17.04
N ALA A 142 -27.84 -15.14 -16.10
CA ALA A 142 -28.16 -15.65 -14.76
C ALA A 142 -29.48 -15.08 -14.24
N GLY A 143 -30.27 -15.96 -13.59
CA GLY A 143 -31.60 -15.74 -13.03
C GLY A 143 -31.61 -15.16 -11.60
N PRO A 144 -32.74 -15.27 -10.87
CA PRO A 144 -33.14 -14.31 -9.84
C PRO A 144 -32.54 -14.62 -8.45
N PHE A 145 -31.68 -13.73 -7.94
CA PHE A 145 -31.11 -13.81 -6.58
C PHE A 145 -31.16 -12.48 -5.79
N MET A 146 -31.79 -11.43 -6.34
CA MET A 146 -31.59 -10.04 -5.89
C MET A 146 -32.55 -9.50 -4.80
N ILE A 147 -33.44 -10.30 -4.21
CA ILE A 147 -34.47 -9.75 -3.31
C ILE A 147 -34.19 -10.01 -1.81
N SER A 148 -33.21 -10.86 -1.45
CA SER A 148 -33.03 -11.27 -0.03
C SER A 148 -32.03 -10.44 0.79
N LEU A 149 -31.31 -9.47 0.21
CA LEU A 149 -30.18 -8.82 0.90
C LEU A 149 -30.50 -7.47 1.56
N LEU A 150 -31.71 -6.93 1.37
CA LEU A 150 -32.07 -5.56 1.79
C LEU A 150 -32.73 -5.46 3.19
N THR A 151 -32.93 -6.56 3.92
CA THR A 151 -33.70 -6.55 5.18
C THR A 151 -32.91 -6.81 6.47
N THR A 152 -31.59 -6.99 6.43
CA THR A 152 -30.80 -7.39 7.61
C THR A 152 -29.90 -6.31 8.25
N ILE A 153 -29.88 -5.07 7.75
CA ILE A 153 -28.92 -4.05 8.23
C ILE A 153 -29.48 -3.12 9.34
N SER A 154 -30.77 -3.19 9.66
CA SER A 154 -31.42 -2.16 10.50
C SER A 154 -31.23 -2.28 12.03
N THR A 155 -30.40 -3.18 12.57
CA THR A 155 -30.32 -3.41 14.03
C THR A 155 -28.95 -3.22 14.69
N VAL A 156 -27.90 -2.80 13.97
CA VAL A 156 -26.51 -2.89 14.52
C VAL A 156 -25.94 -1.58 15.09
N PHE A 157 -26.62 -0.44 15.00
CA PHE A 157 -26.11 0.84 15.56
C PHE A 157 -26.73 1.23 16.91
N GLY A 158 -27.04 0.26 17.77
CA GLY A 158 -27.29 0.55 19.17
C GLY A 158 -25.96 0.77 19.89
N CYS A 159 -25.73 1.97 20.44
CA CYS A 159 -24.59 2.30 21.31
C CYS A 159 -24.66 1.55 22.67
N GLY A 160 -24.84 0.23 22.65
CA GLY A 160 -24.69 -0.62 23.82
C GLY A 160 -23.22 -0.76 24.15
N VAL A 161 -22.85 -0.47 25.40
CA VAL A 161 -21.51 -0.78 25.92
C VAL A 161 -21.29 -2.27 25.71
N LEU A 162 -20.30 -2.63 24.88
CA LEU A 162 -19.95 -4.03 24.65
C LEU A 162 -19.71 -4.72 26.00
N PRO A 163 -20.30 -5.91 26.25
CA PRO A 163 -19.95 -6.68 27.43
C PRO A 163 -18.43 -6.90 27.43
N ALA A 164 -17.80 -6.62 28.57
CA ALA A 164 -16.36 -6.81 28.74
C ALA A 164 -15.99 -8.26 28.37
N GLY A 165 -15.14 -8.42 27.34
CA GLY A 165 -14.63 -9.74 26.93
C GLY A 165 -14.63 -10.04 25.42
N GLN A 166 -15.16 -9.19 24.54
CA GLN A 166 -15.14 -9.45 23.08
C GLN A 166 -13.98 -8.79 22.33
N MET A 167 -12.83 -8.60 22.98
CA MET A 167 -11.62 -8.19 22.29
C MET A 167 -11.10 -9.38 21.48
N THR A 168 -11.20 -9.31 20.16
CA THR A 168 -10.62 -10.34 19.28
C THR A 168 -9.23 -9.93 18.87
N THR A 169 -8.30 -10.88 18.89
CA THR A 169 -6.93 -10.66 18.45
C THR A 169 -6.68 -11.45 17.17
N LYS A 170 -6.14 -10.79 16.15
CA LYS A 170 -5.68 -11.43 14.91
C LYS A 170 -4.19 -11.24 14.79
N SER A 171 -3.43 -12.33 14.71
CA SER A 171 -2.00 -12.25 14.46
C SER A 171 -1.74 -12.33 12.96
N PHE A 172 -0.74 -11.58 12.50
CA PHE A 172 -0.22 -11.70 11.15
C PHE A 172 1.30 -11.72 11.17
N THR A 173 1.89 -12.40 10.19
CA THR A 173 3.35 -12.40 9.98
C THR A 173 3.62 -11.95 8.55
N ILE A 174 4.59 -11.07 8.35
CA ILE A 174 5.20 -10.73 7.07
C ILE A 174 6.63 -11.29 7.10
N SER A 175 6.90 -12.28 6.25
CA SER A 175 8.22 -12.93 6.15
C SER A 175 8.85 -12.72 4.77
N ASP A 176 10.09 -13.16 4.62
CA ASP A 176 10.82 -13.25 3.35
C ASP A 176 11.16 -11.89 2.71
N LEU A 177 11.46 -10.90 3.55
CA LEU A 177 11.95 -9.59 3.13
C LEU A 177 13.42 -9.70 2.69
N THR A 178 13.66 -9.68 1.38
CA THR A 178 15.01 -9.85 0.80
C THR A 178 15.87 -8.59 0.89
N ASN A 179 15.26 -7.41 0.80
CA ASN A 179 15.92 -6.14 1.03
C ASN A 179 15.22 -5.40 2.19
N LEU A 180 15.97 -4.60 2.93
CA LEU A 180 15.41 -3.78 4.01
C LEU A 180 15.69 -2.30 3.70
N PRO A 181 14.67 -1.42 3.73
CA PRO A 181 14.89 0.01 3.77
C PRO A 181 15.87 0.38 4.90
N VAL A 182 16.76 1.35 4.65
CA VAL A 182 17.75 1.78 5.65
C VAL A 182 17.12 2.25 6.97
N ALA A 183 15.88 2.73 6.95
CA ALA A 183 15.14 3.11 8.14
C ALA A 183 14.66 1.92 9.01
N MET A 184 14.69 0.69 8.48
CA MET A 184 14.38 -0.54 9.24
C MET A 184 15.60 -1.13 9.96
N VAL A 185 16.80 -0.65 9.66
CA VAL A 185 18.02 -1.04 10.38
C VAL A 185 18.49 0.10 11.27
N TYR A 186 19.36 -0.23 12.22
CA TYR A 186 19.99 0.77 13.05
C TYR A 186 21.49 0.60 13.10
N THR A 187 22.20 1.67 13.38
CA THR A 187 23.65 1.70 13.43
C THR A 187 24.14 2.49 14.62
N THR A 188 25.29 2.08 15.16
CA THR A 188 26.07 2.84 16.14
C THR A 188 27.38 3.35 15.53
N ALA A 189 27.57 3.19 14.23
CA ALA A 189 28.78 3.58 13.54
C ALA A 189 28.88 5.11 13.43
N MET A 190 30.09 5.65 13.59
CA MET A 190 30.34 7.10 13.47
C MET A 190 29.97 7.65 12.08
N ASN A 191 29.97 6.79 11.05
CA ASN A 191 29.64 7.15 9.68
C ASN A 191 28.14 7.07 9.37
N ALA A 192 27.25 6.92 10.37
CA ALA A 192 25.79 6.91 10.20
C ALA A 192 25.29 8.11 9.37
N GLY A 193 25.90 9.29 9.54
CA GLY A 193 25.54 10.51 8.81
C GLY A 193 25.73 10.43 7.29
N ARG A 194 26.44 9.41 6.77
CA ARG A 194 26.60 9.19 5.32
C ARG A 194 25.37 8.53 4.69
N VAL A 195 24.44 7.99 5.48
CA VAL A 195 23.25 7.29 4.99
C VAL A 195 22.00 8.02 5.47
N SER A 196 21.35 8.72 4.55
CA SER A 196 20.11 9.41 4.86
C SER A 196 19.04 8.43 5.33
N GLY A 197 18.43 8.71 6.48
CA GLY A 197 17.30 7.95 7.01
C GLY A 197 17.64 6.67 7.77
N ILE A 198 18.91 6.33 7.97
CA ILE A 198 19.28 5.21 8.85
C ILE A 198 18.96 5.56 10.31
N SER A 199 18.42 4.60 11.07
CA SER A 199 18.17 4.83 12.50
C SER A 199 19.48 4.78 13.29
N THR A 200 19.65 5.66 14.28
CA THR A 200 20.82 5.69 15.18
C THR A 200 20.63 4.81 16.43
N ASN A 201 19.43 4.26 16.62
CA ASN A 201 19.10 3.37 17.73
C ASN A 201 18.02 2.35 17.32
N GLN A 202 17.86 1.32 18.14
CA GLN A 202 16.95 0.22 17.86
C GLN A 202 15.48 0.67 17.93
N GLU A 203 15.16 1.54 18.88
CA GLU A 203 13.81 2.06 19.12
C GLU A 203 13.28 2.85 17.92
N GLY A 204 14.13 3.66 17.28
CA GLY A 204 13.79 4.44 16.09
C GLY A 204 13.45 3.54 14.90
N ALA A 205 14.20 2.45 14.69
CA ALA A 205 13.92 1.49 13.63
C ALA A 205 12.61 0.72 13.91
N LYS A 206 12.37 0.30 15.16
CA LYS A 206 11.10 -0.32 15.57
C LYS A 206 9.92 0.64 15.37
N ALA A 207 10.05 1.89 15.79
CA ALA A 207 9.02 2.90 15.65
C ALA A 207 8.71 3.21 14.18
N PHE A 208 9.74 3.26 13.33
CA PHE A 208 9.56 3.41 11.89
C PHE A 208 8.73 2.26 11.29
N VAL A 209 9.11 1.01 11.56
CA VAL A 209 8.39 -0.17 11.05
C VAL A 209 6.96 -0.22 11.59
N SER A 210 6.78 0.05 12.88
CA SER A 210 5.45 0.08 13.50
C SER A 210 4.54 1.10 12.83
N ARG A 211 5.01 2.34 12.64
CA ARG A 211 4.25 3.40 11.96
C ARG A 211 3.94 3.04 10.51
N LEU A 212 4.92 2.52 9.78
CA LEU A 212 4.75 2.13 8.38
C LEU A 212 3.66 1.06 8.22
N VAL A 213 3.73 -0.01 9.02
CA VAL A 213 2.74 -1.10 8.97
C VAL A 213 1.37 -0.63 9.43
N MET A 214 1.29 0.08 10.55
CA MET A 214 0.03 0.62 11.08
C MET A 214 -0.66 1.54 10.06
N GLN A 215 0.08 2.51 9.49
CA GLN A 215 -0.46 3.43 8.50
C GLN A 215 -0.96 2.69 7.27
N THR A 216 -0.22 1.69 6.80
CA THR A 216 -0.63 0.92 5.61
C THR A 216 -1.88 0.08 5.88
N ILE A 217 -2.01 -0.52 7.06
CA ILE A 217 -3.22 -1.25 7.45
C ILE A 217 -4.42 -0.30 7.50
N PHE A 218 -4.24 0.90 8.07
CA PHE A 218 -5.30 1.90 8.17
C PHE A 218 -5.70 2.42 6.80
N ASP A 219 -4.75 2.73 5.91
CA ASP A 219 -5.03 3.15 4.54
C ASP A 219 -5.87 2.09 3.79
N VAL A 220 -5.55 0.80 3.97
CA VAL A 220 -6.33 -0.30 3.34
C VAL A 220 -7.74 -0.41 3.91
N LEU A 221 -7.89 -0.25 5.21
CA LEU A 221 -9.20 -0.33 5.87
C LEU A 221 -10.07 0.89 5.52
N GLU A 222 -9.47 2.07 5.40
CA GLU A 222 -10.11 3.29 4.92
C GLU A 222 -10.59 3.10 3.47
N ASP A 223 -9.71 2.64 2.58
CA ASP A 223 -10.05 2.27 1.20
C ASP A 223 -11.21 1.26 1.14
N HIS A 224 -11.17 0.24 1.99
CA HIS A 224 -12.22 -0.78 2.06
C HIS A 224 -13.55 -0.20 2.55
N GLY A 225 -13.51 0.65 3.58
CA GLY A 225 -14.68 1.35 4.10
C GLY A 225 -15.33 2.27 3.07
N HIS A 226 -14.53 3.05 2.34
CA HIS A 226 -15.01 3.88 1.24
C HIS A 226 -15.60 3.04 0.10
N SER A 227 -14.97 1.91 -0.23
CA SER A 227 -15.47 0.97 -1.24
C SER A 227 -16.82 0.35 -0.83
N ALA A 228 -17.08 0.24 0.47
CA ALA A 228 -18.35 -0.18 1.04
C ALA A 228 -19.35 0.98 1.25
N LEU A 229 -19.04 2.18 0.76
CA LEU A 229 -19.86 3.40 0.90
C LEU A 229 -20.15 3.79 2.36
N LEU A 230 -19.22 3.46 3.27
CA LEU A 230 -19.32 3.92 4.65
C LEU A 230 -18.99 5.41 4.74
N PRO A 231 -19.73 6.20 5.54
CA PRO A 231 -19.36 7.58 5.83
C PRO A 231 -18.00 7.66 6.55
N ASP A 232 -17.21 8.70 6.29
CA ASP A 232 -15.88 8.92 6.88
C ASP A 232 -15.89 8.89 8.41
N SER A 233 -16.97 9.39 9.03
CA SER A 233 -17.16 9.34 10.48
C SER A 233 -17.26 7.92 11.02
N VAL A 234 -17.88 7.01 10.26
CA VAL A 234 -17.98 5.59 10.61
C VAL A 234 -16.62 4.91 10.41
N ILE A 235 -15.93 5.20 9.30
CA ILE A 235 -14.59 4.67 9.02
C ILE A 235 -13.63 5.07 10.15
N SER A 236 -13.58 6.35 10.51
CA SER A 236 -12.73 6.84 11.59
C SER A 236 -13.08 6.20 12.95
N SER A 237 -14.37 6.04 13.26
CA SER A 237 -14.81 5.36 14.48
C SER A 237 -14.35 3.90 14.53
N ILE A 238 -14.39 3.20 13.39
CA ILE A 238 -13.89 1.83 13.24
C ILE A 238 -12.37 1.78 13.42
N LEU A 239 -11.62 2.68 12.78
CA LEU A 239 -10.16 2.73 12.86
C LEU A 239 -9.68 3.02 14.29
N ASN A 240 -10.38 3.89 15.03
CA ASN A 240 -10.08 4.20 16.44
C ASN A 240 -10.31 3.02 17.38
N GLN A 241 -11.03 1.98 16.95
CA GLN A 241 -11.29 0.75 17.70
C GLN A 241 -10.27 -0.36 17.41
N LEU A 242 -9.26 -0.06 16.59
CA LEU A 242 -8.18 -0.97 16.23
C LEU A 242 -6.89 -0.55 16.90
N THR A 243 -6.27 -1.49 17.61
CA THR A 243 -4.91 -1.33 18.13
C THR A 243 -3.99 -2.29 17.39
N VAL A 244 -2.99 -1.74 16.71
CA VAL A 244 -1.96 -2.53 16.01
C VAL A 244 -0.73 -2.59 16.90
N ASN A 245 -0.30 -3.80 17.26
CA ASN A 245 0.97 -4.01 17.95
C ASN A 245 1.94 -4.73 17.02
N ILE A 246 3.12 -4.15 16.80
CA ILE A 246 4.13 -4.66 15.87
C ILE A 246 5.37 -5.06 16.64
N THR A 247 5.74 -6.34 16.49
CA THR A 247 6.99 -6.91 16.96
C THR A 247 7.93 -7.05 15.77
N TYR A 248 9.03 -6.30 15.82
CA TYR A 248 10.09 -6.33 14.83
C TYR A 248 11.45 -6.31 15.52
N GLU A 249 12.41 -7.07 14.99
CA GLU A 249 13.79 -7.13 15.48
C GLU A 249 14.73 -6.44 14.47
N PRO A 250 15.02 -5.14 14.64
CA PRO A 250 15.91 -4.42 13.75
C PRO A 250 17.30 -5.04 13.72
N MET A 251 17.93 -5.01 12.56
CA MET A 251 19.31 -5.45 12.40
C MET A 251 20.28 -4.34 12.81
N LEU A 252 21.31 -4.69 13.59
CA LEU A 252 22.42 -3.79 13.93
C LEU A 252 23.47 -3.80 12.82
N CYS A 253 23.71 -2.63 12.24
CA CYS A 253 24.80 -2.36 11.30
C CYS A 253 25.98 -1.72 12.04
N GLN A 254 26.97 -2.51 12.44
CA GLN A 254 28.13 -2.00 13.20
C GLN A 254 29.10 -1.21 12.33
N ALA A 255 29.14 -1.51 11.03
CA ALA A 255 29.70 -0.63 10.03
C ALA A 255 28.82 -0.62 8.78
N ILE A 256 28.99 0.43 8.00
CA ILE A 256 28.24 0.68 6.77
C ILE A 256 29.21 0.68 5.59
N ILE A 257 28.91 -0.17 4.60
CA ILE A 257 29.61 -0.21 3.31
C ILE A 257 28.66 0.36 2.26
N LEU A 258 29.04 1.46 1.60
CA LEU A 258 28.24 2.13 0.59
C LEU A 258 28.71 1.76 -0.82
N ASP A 259 27.76 1.39 -1.67
CA ASP A 259 27.90 1.22 -3.13
C ASP A 259 29.12 0.37 -3.56
N LEU A 260 29.55 -0.54 -2.69
CA LEU A 260 30.66 -1.49 -2.92
C LEU A 260 32.01 -0.85 -3.28
N ALA A 261 32.21 0.45 -3.01
CA ALA A 261 33.51 1.09 -3.23
C ALA A 261 34.54 0.50 -2.24
N ALA A 262 35.51 -0.25 -2.78
CA ALA A 262 36.33 -1.22 -2.07
C ALA A 262 37.52 -0.64 -1.27
N ASP A 263 37.68 0.68 -1.21
CA ASP A 263 39.04 1.21 -1.06
C ASP A 263 39.54 1.50 0.37
N ASP A 264 38.75 1.40 1.44
CA ASP A 264 39.34 1.56 2.79
C ASP A 264 38.41 1.11 3.92
N VAL A 265 38.47 -0.16 4.31
CA VAL A 265 37.79 -0.64 5.54
C VAL A 265 38.75 -1.48 6.40
N ASP A 266 39.86 -0.87 6.80
CA ASP A 266 40.83 -1.53 7.70
C ASP A 266 40.27 -1.78 9.12
N ASP A 267 39.16 -1.14 9.50
CA ASP A 267 38.53 -1.29 10.83
C ASP A 267 37.12 -1.92 10.77
N MET A 268 36.99 -3.01 9.99
CA MET A 268 35.74 -3.75 9.85
C MET A 268 35.31 -4.43 11.17
N LYS A 269 34.08 -4.14 11.62
CA LYS A 269 33.41 -4.77 12.76
C LYS A 269 32.81 -6.14 12.40
N PRO A 270 32.38 -6.98 13.36
CA PRO A 270 31.87 -8.33 13.07
C PRO A 270 30.62 -8.38 12.18
N GLN A 271 29.77 -7.35 12.18
CA GLN A 271 28.57 -7.30 11.33
C GLN A 271 28.51 -5.99 10.53
N ASN A 272 28.84 -6.07 9.24
CA ASN A 272 28.81 -4.92 8.33
C ASN A 272 27.61 -5.04 7.41
N CYS A 273 26.85 -3.96 7.26
CA CYS A 273 25.72 -3.90 6.34
C CYS A 273 26.16 -3.34 4.99
N ILE A 274 25.69 -3.97 3.92
CA ILE A 274 25.91 -3.52 2.55
C ILE A 274 24.70 -2.69 2.16
N ILE A 275 24.94 -1.41 1.89
CA ILE A 275 23.90 -0.46 1.52
C ILE A 275 24.11 -0.04 0.07
N VAL A 276 23.10 -0.30 -0.76
CA VAL A 276 23.03 0.14 -2.16
C VAL A 276 21.86 1.10 -2.27
N GLY A 277 22.18 2.38 -2.50
CA GLY A 277 21.20 3.47 -2.43
C GLY A 277 20.55 3.61 -1.04
N SER A 278 19.23 3.41 -0.96
CA SER A 278 18.43 3.50 0.28
C SER A 278 18.07 2.12 0.87
N THR A 279 18.79 1.08 0.45
CA THR A 279 18.50 -0.31 0.83
C THR A 279 19.68 -1.04 1.39
N VAL A 280 19.43 -1.83 2.43
CA VAL A 280 20.30 -2.91 2.86
C VAL A 280 20.00 -4.13 2.01
N THR A 281 20.99 -4.58 1.25
CA THR A 281 20.87 -5.73 0.34
C THR A 281 21.50 -7.00 0.91
N GLY A 282 22.34 -6.88 1.93
CA GLY A 282 22.99 -8.02 2.56
C GLY A 282 23.85 -7.62 3.73
N ILE A 283 24.44 -8.64 4.35
CA ILE A 283 25.39 -8.48 5.44
C ILE A 283 26.71 -9.15 5.09
N CYS A 284 27.76 -8.63 5.68
CA CYS A 284 29.07 -9.23 5.64
C CYS A 284 29.55 -9.53 7.05
N ILE A 285 29.68 -10.83 7.34
CA ILE A 285 30.13 -11.34 8.62
C ILE A 285 31.61 -11.74 8.47
N LYS A 286 32.48 -11.17 9.30
CA LYS A 286 33.89 -11.61 9.37
C LYS A 286 33.94 -13.03 9.93
N LYS A 287 34.47 -13.98 9.16
CA LYS A 287 34.71 -15.36 9.62
C LYS A 287 36.03 -15.51 10.40
N ALA A 288 37.01 -14.62 10.17
CA ALA A 288 38.29 -14.59 10.88
C ALA A 288 38.75 -13.16 11.16
N ARG A 289 39.62 -12.95 12.17
CA ARG A 289 40.14 -11.61 12.55
C ARG A 289 40.73 -10.82 11.37
N ASN A 290 41.30 -11.53 10.38
CA ASN A 290 41.98 -10.93 9.23
C ASN A 290 41.26 -11.17 7.89
N SER A 291 40.05 -11.78 7.89
CA SER A 291 39.29 -11.93 6.65
C SER A 291 38.64 -10.59 6.29
N LYS A 292 39.03 -10.02 5.15
CA LYS A 292 38.31 -8.88 4.55
C LYS A 292 36.93 -9.35 4.10
N CYS A 293 35.97 -8.43 4.02
CA CYS A 293 34.73 -8.70 3.31
C CYS A 293 35.06 -8.80 1.83
N ASP A 294 35.34 -10.00 1.33
CA ASP A 294 35.50 -10.18 -0.09
C ASP A 294 34.11 -10.27 -0.73
N ILE A 295 33.68 -9.13 -1.28
CA ILE A 295 32.41 -8.99 -2.00
C ILE A 295 32.43 -9.87 -3.27
N ALA A 296 33.61 -10.15 -3.84
CA ALA A 296 33.76 -10.94 -5.05
C ALA A 296 33.78 -12.47 -4.80
N MET A 297 34.17 -12.93 -3.59
CA MET A 297 34.38 -14.36 -3.31
C MET A 297 33.51 -14.96 -2.19
N MET A 298 32.19 -14.70 -2.18
CA MET A 298 31.18 -15.36 -1.31
C MET A 298 31.08 -14.87 0.15
N GLY A 299 31.60 -13.67 0.48
CA GLY A 299 31.47 -13.09 1.82
C GLY A 299 30.10 -12.46 2.13
N VAL A 300 29.30 -12.16 1.10
CA VAL A 300 27.98 -11.54 1.26
C VAL A 300 26.93 -12.61 1.52
N THR A 301 26.32 -12.55 2.69
CA THR A 301 25.17 -13.38 3.02
C THR A 301 23.90 -12.55 2.96
N GLY A 302 22.79 -13.18 2.57
CA GLY A 302 21.47 -12.56 2.65
C GLY A 302 21.11 -12.15 4.08
N ILE A 303 20.09 -11.30 4.20
CA ILE A 303 19.59 -10.84 5.49
C ILE A 303 19.06 -12.04 6.30
N PRO A 304 19.50 -12.24 7.56
CA PRO A 304 19.01 -13.33 8.38
C PRO A 304 17.49 -13.29 8.58
N ALA A 305 16.86 -14.48 8.62
CA ALA A 305 15.41 -14.61 8.71
C ALA A 305 14.78 -13.88 9.92
N ALA A 306 15.53 -13.72 11.00
CA ALA A 306 15.10 -12.98 12.20
C ALA A 306 14.83 -11.50 11.90
N HIS A 307 15.63 -10.87 11.03
CA HIS A 307 15.53 -9.46 10.68
C HIS A 307 14.63 -9.20 9.46
N SER A 308 14.28 -10.27 8.72
CA SER A 308 13.38 -10.22 7.57
C SER A 308 11.93 -10.60 7.92
N ARG A 309 11.58 -10.60 9.21
CA ARG A 309 10.26 -10.99 9.70
C ARG A 309 9.65 -9.87 10.55
N ILE A 310 8.43 -9.49 10.19
CA ILE A 310 7.59 -8.58 10.98
C ILE A 310 6.41 -9.38 11.51
N ILE A 311 6.19 -9.36 12.81
CA ILE A 311 5.04 -10.01 13.45
C ILE A 311 4.13 -8.90 13.96
N GLY A 312 2.85 -8.96 13.63
CA GLY A 312 1.86 -8.01 14.11
C GLY A 312 0.69 -8.70 14.78
N THR A 313 0.08 -8.03 15.74
CA THR A 313 -1.22 -8.38 16.30
C THR A 313 -2.17 -7.21 16.17
N LEU A 314 -3.38 -7.52 15.71
CA LEU A 314 -4.49 -6.59 15.58
C LEU A 314 -5.48 -6.91 16.69
N ALA A 315 -5.59 -5.98 17.63
CA ALA A 315 -6.59 -5.99 18.67
C ALA A 315 -7.82 -5.24 18.17
N ILE A 316 -8.95 -5.95 18.04
CA ILE A 316 -10.18 -5.43 17.47
C ILE A 316 -11.25 -5.41 18.56
N THR A 317 -11.74 -4.21 18.87
CA THR A 317 -12.87 -4.00 19.79
C THR A 317 -14.20 -3.81 19.04
N ASN A 318 -14.14 -3.56 17.73
CA ASN A 318 -15.31 -3.40 16.90
C ASN A 318 -16.00 -4.75 16.61
N ILE A 319 -17.27 -4.90 16.99
CA ILE A 319 -18.01 -6.18 16.85
C ILE A 319 -18.16 -6.65 15.40
N VAL A 320 -18.30 -5.71 14.45
CA VAL A 320 -18.48 -6.06 13.04
C VAL A 320 -17.20 -6.67 12.49
N MET A 321 -16.06 -6.03 12.74
CA MET A 321 -14.75 -6.52 12.29
C MET A 321 -14.26 -7.73 13.07
N ALA A 322 -14.62 -7.84 14.36
CA ALA A 322 -14.29 -8.99 15.19
C ALA A 322 -14.85 -10.30 14.61
N ASN A 323 -16.04 -10.21 14.00
CA ASN A 323 -16.73 -11.33 13.35
C ASN A 323 -16.29 -11.59 11.90
N TRP A 324 -15.34 -10.83 11.36
CA TRP A 324 -14.82 -11.10 10.01
C TRP A 324 -14.09 -12.44 9.96
N SER A 325 -14.36 -13.19 8.90
CA SER A 325 -13.67 -14.45 8.62
C SER A 325 -12.16 -14.24 8.47
N ASN A 326 -11.37 -15.29 8.73
CA ASN A 326 -9.92 -15.24 8.48
C ASN A 326 -9.60 -14.93 7.01
N MET A 327 -10.46 -15.30 6.05
CA MET A 327 -10.31 -14.95 4.64
C MET A 327 -10.44 -13.45 4.37
N MET A 328 -11.39 -12.78 5.03
CA MET A 328 -11.54 -11.32 4.93
C MET A 328 -10.31 -10.61 5.51
N TRP A 329 -9.88 -11.02 6.69
CA TRP A 329 -8.66 -10.48 7.31
C TRP A 329 -7.42 -10.73 6.46
N GLN A 330 -7.28 -11.92 5.89
CA GLN A 330 -6.18 -12.24 5.00
C GLN A 330 -6.20 -11.37 3.74
N SER A 331 -7.38 -11.07 3.17
CA SER A 331 -7.52 -10.14 2.05
C SER A 331 -7.01 -8.73 2.40
N ILE A 332 -7.40 -8.19 3.55
CA ILE A 332 -6.95 -6.88 4.04
C ILE A 332 -5.43 -6.86 4.23
N VAL A 333 -4.87 -7.83 4.95
CA VAL A 333 -3.43 -7.86 5.21
C VAL A 333 -2.63 -8.10 3.93
N ASN A 334 -3.13 -8.92 2.99
CA ASN A 334 -2.50 -9.08 1.67
C ASN A 334 -2.49 -7.77 0.88
N ARG A 335 -3.58 -7.00 0.92
CA ARG A 335 -3.63 -5.67 0.29
C ARG A 335 -2.68 -4.70 0.97
N ALA A 336 -2.55 -4.75 2.30
CA ALA A 336 -1.60 -3.93 3.03
C ALA A 336 -0.15 -4.26 2.66
N VAL A 337 0.20 -5.54 2.58
CA VAL A 337 1.53 -5.97 2.09
C VAL A 337 1.76 -5.51 0.66
N ARG A 338 0.77 -5.61 -0.24
CA ARG A 338 0.90 -5.06 -1.60
C ARG A 338 1.11 -3.55 -1.59
N MET A 339 0.45 -2.79 -0.73
CA MET A 339 0.68 -1.35 -0.59
C MET A 339 2.08 -1.03 -0.05
N LEU A 340 2.62 -1.85 0.87
CA LEU A 340 4.03 -1.74 1.30
C LEU A 340 4.99 -1.98 0.11
N ILE A 341 4.70 -2.98 -0.72
CA ILE A 341 5.48 -3.35 -1.93
C ILE A 341 5.30 -2.35 -3.08
N LEU A 342 4.21 -1.59 -3.13
CA LEU A 342 3.97 -0.57 -4.16
C LEU A 342 4.32 0.84 -3.69
N GLY A 343 4.53 1.03 -2.39
CA GLY A 343 4.81 2.30 -1.78
C GLY A 343 6.21 2.84 -2.08
N PRO A 344 6.63 3.91 -1.38
CA PRO A 344 7.96 4.52 -1.55
C PRO A 344 9.11 3.54 -1.33
N PHE A 345 8.87 2.47 -0.57
CA PHE A 345 9.81 1.41 -0.26
C PHE A 345 9.60 0.16 -1.11
N GLY A 346 8.79 0.26 -2.16
CA GLY A 346 8.30 -0.89 -2.91
C GLY A 346 9.37 -1.71 -3.60
N SER A 347 10.41 -1.04 -4.11
CA SER A 347 11.62 -1.69 -4.63
C SER A 347 12.39 -2.51 -3.60
N HIS A 348 12.06 -2.35 -2.32
CA HIS A 348 12.76 -2.96 -1.19
C HIS A 348 12.01 -4.15 -0.60
N PHE A 349 10.70 -4.28 -0.85
CA PHE A 349 9.91 -5.44 -0.43
C PHE A 349 9.58 -6.29 -1.66
N PHE A 350 10.39 -7.31 -1.97
CA PHE A 350 10.19 -8.12 -3.20
C PHE A 350 9.15 -9.23 -3.03
N SER A 351 9.02 -9.76 -1.81
CA SER A 351 8.08 -10.82 -1.46
C SER A 351 7.67 -10.69 0.00
N GLY A 352 6.40 -11.00 0.28
CA GLY A 352 5.87 -11.07 1.63
C GLY A 352 4.81 -12.15 1.71
N ARG A 353 5.01 -13.17 2.55
CA ARG A 353 3.97 -14.16 2.83
C ARG A 353 3.21 -13.75 4.08
N VAL A 354 1.88 -13.71 3.96
CA VAL A 354 0.98 -13.41 5.08
C VAL A 354 0.26 -14.67 5.53
N THR A 355 0.41 -14.98 6.82
CA THR A 355 -0.43 -15.94 7.52
C THR A 355 -1.23 -15.20 8.58
N VAL A 356 -2.55 -15.40 8.60
CA VAL A 356 -3.42 -14.86 9.65
C VAL A 356 -3.74 -15.99 10.63
N GLY A 357 -3.34 -15.82 11.89
CA GLY A 357 -3.70 -16.72 12.98
C GLY A 357 -4.92 -16.19 13.73
N GLY A 358 -5.84 -17.09 14.10
CA GLY A 358 -6.84 -16.83 15.12
C GLY A 358 -6.39 -17.45 16.43
N SER A 359 -6.42 -16.69 17.52
CA SER A 359 -6.37 -17.20 18.89
C SER A 359 -7.75 -17.64 19.35
#